data_AF-A0AA37UTI3-F1
#
_entry.id   AF-A0AA37UTI3-F1
#
_cell.length_a   1.000
_cell.length_b   1.000
_cell.length_c   1.000
_cell.angle_alpha   90.00
_cell.angle_beta   90.00
_cell.angle_gamma   90.00
#
_symmetry.space_group_name_H-M   'P 1'
#
loop_
_entity.id
_entity.type
_entity.pdbx_description
1 polymer ?
#
loop_
_entity_poly.entity_id
_entity_poly.type
_entity_poly.pdbx_seq_one_letter_code
_entity_poly.pdbx_strand_id
1 'polypeptide(L)'
;MAAACDVVLAGSEVVLNPAYRAIGLHGSEYHSLSYTGRCGPAGATKLLRGMAPLSTADARTMGLVDHTIPGSGALLDTRMRNLVKSMLSSEKKLAGAWKSNVDVTPAGLARARAEELGEMSKDFWSARSQRYHLRRRDFVRKIKAVKTPLRFATHRRGAGELDEEESDEFDDVSSFERKARASLMAEQLKGYVESMTLTSSSQRVDSGHSPTSHHSRAASESVGKRDLRPVFSCYYDVTAS
;
A
#
# COMPACT_ATOMS: atom_id res chain seq x y z
N MET A 1 -0.16 -14.03 6.42
CA MET A 1 -0.74 -14.08 5.05
C MET A 1 -0.91 -15.54 4.61
N ALA A 2 -1.94 -15.86 3.83
CA ALA A 2 -2.24 -17.24 3.40
C ALA A 2 -1.08 -17.92 2.64
N ALA A 3 -0.37 -17.18 1.76
CA ALA A 3 0.71 -17.74 0.96
C ALA A 3 1.92 -18.27 1.77
N ALA A 4 2.05 -17.88 3.04
CA ALA A 4 3.10 -18.39 3.93
C ALA A 4 2.81 -19.81 4.48
N CYS A 5 1.59 -20.31 4.33
CA CYS A 5 1.23 -21.68 4.71
C CYS A 5 1.94 -22.72 3.82
N ASP A 6 1.99 -23.97 4.28
CA ASP A 6 2.47 -25.09 3.46
C ASP A 6 1.57 -25.33 2.25
N VAL A 7 0.25 -25.28 2.46
CA VAL A 7 -0.77 -25.48 1.43
C VAL A 7 -1.80 -24.35 1.50
N VAL A 8 -2.20 -23.82 0.35
CA VAL A 8 -3.19 -22.77 0.16
C VAL A 8 -4.38 -23.33 -0.62
N LEU A 9 -5.53 -23.34 0.03
CA LEU A 9 -6.81 -23.69 -0.59
C LEU A 9 -7.64 -22.42 -0.79
N ALA A 10 -8.32 -22.30 -1.92
CA ALA A 10 -9.21 -21.18 -2.18
C ALA A 10 -10.52 -21.67 -2.81
N GLY A 11 -11.64 -21.02 -2.46
CA GLY A 11 -12.93 -21.24 -3.14
C GLY A 11 -12.88 -20.71 -4.58
N SER A 12 -13.53 -21.38 -5.52
CA SER A 12 -13.45 -21.02 -6.96
C SER A 12 -13.93 -19.61 -7.29
N GLU A 13 -14.83 -19.06 -6.47
CA GLU A 13 -15.45 -17.74 -6.67
C GLU A 13 -14.70 -16.62 -5.93
N VAL A 14 -13.58 -16.92 -5.26
CA VAL A 14 -12.76 -15.91 -4.58
C VAL A 14 -12.01 -15.05 -5.61
N VAL A 15 -11.94 -13.75 -5.33
CA VAL A 15 -11.06 -12.81 -6.03
C VAL A 15 -9.97 -12.37 -5.08
N LEU A 16 -8.71 -12.48 -5.51
CA LEU A 16 -7.54 -12.11 -4.73
C LEU A 16 -7.02 -10.75 -5.19
N ASN A 17 -6.53 -9.94 -4.26
CA ASN A 17 -5.71 -8.78 -4.57
C ASN A 17 -4.35 -8.96 -3.87
N PRO A 18 -3.36 -9.58 -4.55
CA PRO A 18 -2.16 -10.11 -3.89
C PRO A 18 -1.10 -9.04 -3.61
N ALA A 19 -1.40 -7.74 -3.79
CA ALA A 19 -0.42 -6.67 -3.69
C ALA A 19 -0.98 -5.44 -2.95
N TYR A 20 -0.17 -4.89 -2.04
CA TYR A 20 -0.47 -3.62 -1.39
C TYR A 20 0.11 -2.40 -2.13
N ARG A 21 0.87 -2.62 -3.20
CA ARG A 21 1.56 -1.56 -3.95
C ARG A 21 0.61 -0.43 -4.37
N ALA A 22 -0.62 -0.75 -4.77
CA ALA A 22 -1.62 0.24 -5.19
C ALA A 22 -2.09 1.18 -4.06
N ILE A 23 -1.98 0.78 -2.79
CA ILE A 23 -2.23 1.65 -1.63
C ILE A 23 -0.94 2.33 -1.13
N GLY A 24 0.19 2.13 -1.83
CA GLY A 24 1.48 2.72 -1.49
C GLY A 24 2.25 1.99 -0.40
N LEU A 25 1.95 0.72 -0.16
CA LEU A 25 2.57 -0.08 0.91
C LEU A 25 3.31 -1.30 0.32
N HIS A 26 4.48 -1.60 0.89
CA HIS A 26 5.31 -2.74 0.50
C HIS A 26 4.73 -4.09 0.97
N GLY A 27 4.36 -4.19 2.25
CA GLY A 27 3.95 -5.45 2.90
C GLY A 27 5.05 -6.01 3.81
N SER A 28 4.69 -6.86 4.77
CA SER A 28 5.62 -7.41 5.76
C SER A 28 5.31 -8.85 6.21
N GLU A 29 4.58 -9.59 5.37
CA GLU A 29 4.09 -10.93 5.68
C GLU A 29 4.89 -12.06 5.01
N TYR A 30 6.20 -11.87 4.84
CA TYR A 30 7.11 -12.81 4.16
C TYR A 30 6.72 -13.05 2.71
N HIS A 31 6.22 -12.03 2.02
CA HIS A 31 5.85 -12.13 0.61
C HIS A 31 7.10 -12.23 -0.28
N SER A 32 8.23 -11.64 0.13
CA SER A 32 9.54 -11.79 -0.52
C SER A 32 10.00 -13.25 -0.62
N LEU A 33 9.66 -14.07 0.38
CA LEU A 33 9.94 -15.51 0.37
C LEU A 33 8.79 -16.31 -0.24
N SER A 34 7.57 -16.14 0.29
CA SER A 34 6.44 -16.99 -0.08
C SER A 34 6.02 -16.83 -1.54
N TYR A 35 6.02 -15.62 -2.10
CA TYR A 35 5.66 -15.43 -3.51
C TYR A 35 6.78 -15.93 -4.41
N THR A 36 8.04 -15.63 -4.07
CA THR A 36 9.21 -16.07 -4.84
C THR A 36 9.33 -17.59 -4.86
N GLY A 37 9.16 -18.25 -3.72
CA GLY A 37 9.25 -19.71 -3.65
C GLY A 37 8.09 -20.42 -4.33
N ARG A 38 6.91 -19.80 -4.37
CA ARG A 38 5.70 -20.36 -5.01
C ARG A 38 5.65 -20.12 -6.52
N CYS A 39 5.84 -18.87 -6.92
CA CYS A 39 5.60 -18.39 -8.29
C CYS A 39 6.89 -18.16 -9.09
N GLY A 40 8.05 -18.37 -8.45
CA GLY A 40 9.35 -17.92 -8.97
C GLY A 40 9.53 -16.39 -8.88
N PRO A 41 10.75 -15.87 -9.06
CA PRO A 41 11.02 -14.43 -9.00
C PRO A 41 10.18 -13.62 -9.98
N ALA A 42 10.11 -14.05 -11.24
CA ALA A 42 9.34 -13.35 -12.28
C ALA A 42 7.83 -13.34 -11.99
N GLY A 43 7.29 -14.46 -11.50
CA GLY A 43 5.88 -14.55 -11.10
C GLY A 43 5.56 -13.67 -9.90
N ALA A 44 6.43 -13.65 -8.89
CA ALA A 44 6.31 -12.77 -7.74
C ALA A 44 6.31 -11.29 -8.14
N THR A 45 7.26 -10.88 -9.00
CA THR A 45 7.31 -9.51 -9.54
C THR A 45 6.03 -9.18 -10.31
N LYS A 46 5.55 -10.07 -11.18
CA LYS A 46 4.31 -9.88 -11.94
C LYS A 46 3.10 -9.69 -11.02
N LEU A 47 2.98 -10.49 -9.96
CA LEU A 47 1.88 -10.38 -8.99
C LEU A 47 1.94 -9.07 -8.19
N LEU A 48 3.10 -8.72 -7.65
CA LEU A 48 3.28 -7.55 -6.78
C LEU A 48 3.18 -6.23 -7.56
N ARG A 49 3.71 -6.19 -8.79
CA ARG A 49 3.67 -4.99 -9.64
C ARG A 49 2.42 -4.88 -10.49
N GLY A 50 1.80 -6.00 -10.88
CA GLY A 50 0.60 -5.98 -11.71
C GLY A 50 -0.60 -5.33 -11.01
N MET A 51 -0.70 -5.48 -9.68
CA MET A 51 -1.76 -4.88 -8.85
C MET A 51 -3.19 -5.12 -9.39
N ALA A 52 -3.35 -6.21 -10.14
CA ALA A 52 -4.60 -6.59 -10.77
C ALA A 52 -5.33 -7.60 -9.86
N PRO A 53 -6.67 -7.50 -9.78
CA PRO A 53 -7.48 -8.57 -9.20
C PRO A 53 -7.18 -9.89 -9.90
N LEU A 54 -7.10 -10.96 -9.12
CA LEU A 54 -6.66 -12.26 -9.57
C LEU A 54 -7.72 -13.31 -9.27
N SER A 55 -8.12 -14.06 -10.28
CA SER A 55 -9.00 -15.22 -10.10
C SER A 55 -8.24 -16.35 -9.39
N THR A 56 -8.95 -17.23 -8.69
CA THR A 56 -8.29 -18.41 -8.08
C THR A 56 -7.73 -19.38 -9.11
N ALA A 57 -8.29 -19.44 -10.32
CA ALA A 57 -7.76 -20.25 -11.41
C ALA A 57 -6.40 -19.72 -11.90
N ASP A 58 -6.28 -18.41 -12.09
CA ASP A 58 -5.02 -17.77 -12.46
C ASP A 58 -3.99 -17.86 -11.32
N ALA A 59 -4.43 -17.66 -10.08
CA ALA A 59 -3.58 -17.82 -8.89
C ALA A 59 -3.02 -19.23 -8.77
N ARG A 60 -3.81 -20.24 -9.11
CA ARG A 60 -3.37 -21.64 -9.14
C ARG A 60 -2.38 -21.89 -10.27
N THR A 61 -2.66 -21.36 -11.45
CA THR A 61 -1.75 -21.45 -12.61
C THR A 61 -0.39 -20.81 -12.32
N MET A 62 -0.38 -19.73 -11.55
CA MET A 62 0.87 -19.06 -11.13
C MET A 62 1.56 -19.71 -9.92
N GLY A 63 0.93 -20.69 -9.26
CA GLY A 63 1.49 -21.37 -8.08
C GLY A 63 1.23 -20.68 -6.73
N LEU A 64 0.52 -19.55 -6.71
CA LEU A 64 0.17 -18.83 -5.48
C LEU A 64 -0.88 -19.58 -4.65
N VAL A 65 -1.77 -20.31 -5.31
CA VAL A 65 -2.81 -21.18 -4.70
C VAL A 65 -2.56 -22.62 -5.12
N ASP A 66 -2.63 -23.57 -4.19
CA ASP A 66 -2.37 -24.98 -4.51
C ASP A 66 -3.65 -25.67 -5.04
N HIS A 67 -4.80 -25.37 -4.44
CA HIS A 67 -6.08 -25.96 -4.84
C HIS A 67 -7.22 -24.94 -4.89
N THR A 68 -8.01 -25.06 -5.96
CA THR A 68 -9.25 -24.31 -6.16
C THR A 68 -10.43 -25.24 -5.95
N ILE A 69 -11.36 -24.87 -5.07
CA ILE A 69 -12.46 -25.74 -4.63
C ILE A 69 -13.80 -25.12 -5.03
N PRO A 70 -14.64 -25.81 -5.81
CA PRO A 70 -15.93 -25.27 -6.23
C PRO A 70 -16.96 -25.27 -5.10
N GLY A 71 -17.92 -24.36 -5.20
CA GLY A 71 -19.04 -24.21 -4.27
C GLY A 71 -18.87 -23.07 -3.27
N SER A 72 -19.91 -22.84 -2.47
CA SER A 72 -19.99 -21.77 -1.47
C SER A 72 -20.63 -22.27 -0.18
N GLY A 73 -20.54 -21.46 0.89
CA GLY A 73 -21.15 -21.77 2.19
C GLY A 73 -20.70 -23.11 2.79
N ALA A 74 -21.65 -23.86 3.35
CA ALA A 74 -21.38 -25.14 4.02
C ALA A 74 -20.83 -26.22 3.07
N LEU A 75 -21.19 -26.18 1.78
CA LEU A 75 -20.66 -27.11 0.79
C LEU A 75 -19.16 -26.90 0.58
N LEU A 76 -18.72 -25.64 0.49
CA LEU A 76 -17.30 -25.30 0.35
C LEU A 76 -16.50 -25.76 1.57
N ASP A 77 -16.99 -25.47 2.78
CA ASP A 77 -16.35 -25.90 4.03
C ASP A 77 -16.22 -27.43 4.12
N THR A 78 -17.29 -28.16 3.77
CA THR A 78 -17.27 -29.63 3.72
C THR A 78 -16.21 -30.15 2.74
N ARG A 79 -16.15 -29.57 1.54
CA ARG A 79 -15.17 -29.95 0.51
C ARG A 79 -13.74 -29.63 0.93
N MET A 80 -13.50 -28.47 1.55
CA MET A 80 -12.21 -28.09 2.12
C MET A 80 -11.75 -29.09 3.18
N ARG A 81 -12.62 -29.42 4.15
CA ARG A 81 -12.31 -30.40 5.21
C ARG A 81 -12.02 -31.78 4.64
N ASN A 82 -12.80 -32.24 3.67
CA ASN A 82 -12.60 -33.55 3.05
C ASN A 82 -11.26 -33.61 2.30
N LEU A 83 -10.89 -32.54 1.59
CA LEU A 83 -9.59 -32.46 0.92
C LEU A 83 -8.44 -32.48 1.92
N VAL A 84 -8.51 -31.69 3.00
CA VAL A 84 -7.49 -31.69 4.06
C VAL A 84 -7.39 -33.05 4.73
N LYS A 85 -8.52 -33.71 5.05
CA LYS A 85 -8.51 -35.07 5.60
C LYS A 85 -7.81 -36.04 4.65
N SER A 86 -8.15 -36.01 3.37
CA SER A 86 -7.52 -36.85 2.35
C SER A 86 -6.01 -36.60 2.24
N MET A 87 -5.57 -35.35 2.37
CA MET A 87 -4.16 -34.97 2.37
C MET A 87 -3.42 -35.53 3.59
N LEU A 88 -4.03 -35.47 4.77
CA LEU A 88 -3.43 -35.96 6.01
C LEU A 88 -3.41 -37.49 6.12
N SER A 89 -4.34 -38.18 5.46
CA SER A 89 -4.36 -39.66 5.40
C SER A 89 -3.33 -40.24 4.42
N SER A 90 -2.70 -39.41 3.59
CA SER A 90 -1.63 -39.85 2.69
C SER A 90 -0.31 -39.97 3.45
N GLU A 91 0.44 -41.06 3.21
CA GLU A 91 1.79 -41.26 3.78
C GLU A 91 2.82 -40.23 3.29
N LYS A 92 2.52 -39.50 2.21
CA LYS A 92 3.35 -38.38 1.75
C LYS A 92 3.24 -37.22 2.73
N LYS A 93 4.38 -36.81 3.31
CA LYS A 93 4.49 -35.63 4.16
C LYS A 93 3.94 -34.39 3.43
N LEU A 94 2.99 -33.70 4.07
CA LEU A 94 2.52 -32.39 3.62
C LEU A 94 3.63 -31.36 3.87
N ALA A 95 4.53 -31.22 2.91
CA ALA A 95 5.56 -30.19 2.92
C ALA A 95 5.16 -29.10 1.93
N GLY A 96 5.24 -27.84 2.33
CA GLY A 96 5.15 -26.71 1.39
C GLY A 96 6.30 -26.80 0.41
N ALA A 97 6.08 -27.41 -0.76
CA ALA A 97 7.10 -27.67 -1.77
C ALA A 97 7.86 -26.39 -2.16
N TRP A 98 7.14 -25.25 -2.16
CA TRP A 98 7.68 -23.93 -2.40
C TRP A 98 8.83 -23.53 -1.45
N LYS A 99 8.84 -24.05 -0.22
CA LYS A 99 9.87 -23.75 0.79
C LYS A 99 11.24 -24.27 0.39
N SER A 100 11.31 -25.30 -0.47
CA SER A 100 12.59 -25.80 -0.99
C SER A 100 13.25 -24.86 -2.00
N ASN A 101 12.50 -23.89 -2.53
CA ASN A 101 12.99 -22.93 -3.51
C ASN A 101 13.59 -21.66 -2.89
N VAL A 102 13.53 -21.50 -1.55
CA VAL A 102 13.96 -20.29 -0.85
C VAL A 102 14.58 -20.60 0.52
N ASP A 103 15.32 -19.65 1.08
CA ASP A 103 15.94 -19.77 2.40
C ASP A 103 14.92 -19.52 3.53
N VAL A 104 14.30 -20.60 4.00
CA VAL A 104 13.38 -20.58 5.17
C VAL A 104 14.08 -20.93 6.48
N THR A 105 15.42 -20.89 6.54
CA THR A 105 16.15 -21.06 7.80
C THR A 105 15.84 -19.89 8.75
N PRO A 106 16.10 -20.01 10.06
CA PRO A 106 15.93 -18.89 10.98
C PRO A 106 16.66 -17.61 10.54
N ALA A 107 17.85 -17.75 9.94
CA ALA A 107 18.61 -16.62 9.41
C ALA A 107 17.97 -16.04 8.14
N GLY A 108 17.49 -16.89 7.21
CA GLY A 108 16.77 -16.46 6.02
C GLY A 108 15.47 -15.72 6.33
N LEU A 109 14.69 -16.24 7.28
CA LEU A 109 13.48 -15.58 7.78
C LEU A 109 13.82 -14.24 8.46
N ALA A 110 14.84 -14.20 9.33
CA ALA A 110 15.24 -12.94 9.96
C ALA A 110 15.64 -11.88 8.93
N ARG A 111 16.36 -12.27 7.86
CA ARG A 111 16.77 -11.39 6.76
C ARG A 111 15.56 -10.86 6.00
N ALA A 112 14.68 -11.74 5.53
CA ALA A 112 13.48 -11.35 4.80
C ALA A 112 12.58 -10.41 5.63
N ARG A 113 12.43 -10.70 6.93
CA ARG A 113 11.68 -9.83 7.85
C ARG A 113 12.31 -8.44 7.96
N ALA A 114 13.63 -8.38 8.13
CA ALA A 114 14.34 -7.11 8.26
C ALA A 114 14.23 -6.26 6.98
N GLU A 115 14.36 -6.89 5.81
CA GLU A 115 14.21 -6.24 4.50
C GLU A 115 12.79 -5.70 4.29
N GLU A 116 11.76 -6.54 4.48
CA GLU A 116 10.36 -6.13 4.30
C GLU A 116 9.94 -5.04 5.29
N LEU A 117 10.34 -5.16 6.56
CA LEU A 117 10.08 -4.11 7.55
C LEU A 117 10.87 -2.83 7.26
N GLY A 118 12.07 -2.93 6.69
CA GLY A 118 12.86 -1.78 6.24
C GLY A 118 12.14 -1.01 5.14
N GLU A 119 11.58 -1.72 4.16
CA GLU A 119 10.74 -1.11 3.11
C GLU A 119 9.44 -0.52 3.68
N MET A 120 8.74 -1.24 4.54
CA MET A 120 7.52 -0.72 5.15
C MET A 120 7.79 0.52 6.04
N SER A 121 8.95 0.57 6.71
CA SER A 121 9.37 1.73 7.50
C SER A 121 9.53 2.98 6.63
N LYS A 122 10.12 2.86 5.43
CA LYS A 122 10.21 3.97 4.47
C LYS A 122 8.82 4.45 4.04
N ASP A 123 7.85 3.54 3.87
CA ASP A 123 6.45 3.86 3.52
C ASP A 123 5.70 4.58 4.66
N PHE A 124 6.19 4.52 5.89
CA PHE A 124 5.56 5.18 7.03
C PHE A 124 6.29 6.46 7.46
N TRP A 125 7.61 6.50 7.36
CA TRP A 125 8.40 7.49 8.10
C TRP A 125 9.38 8.31 7.25
N SER A 126 9.54 8.00 5.97
CA SER A 126 10.44 8.76 5.08
C SER A 126 9.70 9.75 4.18
N ALA A 127 10.40 10.46 3.30
CA ALA A 127 9.78 11.25 2.23
C ALA A 127 8.83 10.41 1.34
N ARG A 128 9.11 9.11 1.19
CA ARG A 128 8.26 8.14 0.48
C ARG A 128 6.89 7.93 1.16
N SER A 129 6.73 8.29 2.43
CA SER A 129 5.49 8.09 3.20
C SER A 129 4.25 8.75 2.58
N GLN A 130 4.46 9.80 1.77
CA GLN A 130 3.39 10.45 1.01
C GLN A 130 2.64 9.47 0.12
N ARG A 131 3.34 8.45 -0.42
CA ARG A 131 2.72 7.45 -1.29
C ARG A 131 1.68 6.60 -0.55
N TYR A 132 1.86 6.37 0.75
CA TYR A 132 0.96 5.56 1.58
C TYR A 132 -0.10 6.40 2.29
N HIS A 133 0.31 7.44 3.04
CA HIS A 133 -0.61 8.13 3.95
C HIS A 133 -1.78 8.81 3.25
N LEU A 134 -1.53 9.44 2.09
CA LEU A 134 -2.59 10.05 1.28
C LEU A 134 -3.54 8.98 0.72
N ARG A 135 -3.01 7.90 0.14
CA ARG A 135 -3.80 6.80 -0.41
C ARG A 135 -4.62 6.09 0.67
N ARG A 136 -4.04 5.85 1.85
CA ARG A 136 -4.75 5.31 3.02
C ARG A 136 -5.90 6.21 3.44
N ARG A 137 -5.65 7.52 3.58
CA ARG A 137 -6.71 8.49 3.92
C ARG A 137 -7.85 8.41 2.92
N ASP A 138 -7.52 8.43 1.63
CA ASP A 138 -8.51 8.45 0.55
C ASP A 138 -9.32 7.14 0.48
N PHE A 139 -8.65 6.00 0.69
CA PHE A 139 -9.29 4.69 0.79
C PHE A 139 -10.27 4.60 1.96
N VAL A 140 -9.86 5.04 3.16
CA VAL A 140 -10.67 4.98 4.38
C VAL A 140 -11.87 5.93 4.26
N ARG A 141 -11.63 7.16 3.78
CA ARG A 141 -12.67 8.19 3.63
C ARG A 141 -13.50 8.07 2.35
N LYS A 142 -13.24 7.05 1.52
CA LYS A 142 -13.94 6.80 0.25
C LYS A 142 -13.93 8.05 -0.65
N ILE A 143 -12.80 8.74 -0.69
CA ILE A 143 -12.63 9.93 -1.53
C ILE A 143 -12.78 9.50 -2.99
N LYS A 144 -13.62 10.22 -3.74
CA LYS A 144 -13.87 9.93 -5.16
C LYS A 144 -12.57 10.05 -5.94
N ALA A 145 -12.23 8.99 -6.68
CA ALA A 145 -11.07 9.00 -7.57
C ALA A 145 -11.27 10.01 -8.72
N VAL A 146 -10.18 10.69 -9.09
CA VAL A 146 -10.19 11.69 -10.18
C VAL A 146 -10.22 11.02 -11.55
N LYS A 147 -9.54 9.88 -11.69
CA LYS A 147 -9.48 9.10 -12.94
C LYS A 147 -9.35 7.61 -12.65
N THR A 148 -9.77 6.79 -13.61
CA THR A 148 -9.46 5.35 -13.62
C THR A 148 -7.97 5.16 -13.91
N PRO A 149 -7.24 4.36 -13.11
CA PRO A 149 -5.84 4.03 -13.39
C PRO A 149 -5.64 3.42 -14.78
N LEU A 150 -4.52 3.73 -15.44
CA LEU A 150 -4.17 3.24 -16.78
C LEU A 150 -4.01 1.72 -16.83
N ARG A 151 -3.68 1.05 -15.73
CA ARG A 151 -3.70 -0.42 -15.63
C ARG A 151 -5.09 -1.03 -15.87
N PHE A 152 -6.16 -0.26 -15.68
CA PHE A 152 -7.53 -0.67 -16.02
C PHE A 152 -8.04 0.01 -17.30
N ALA A 153 -7.71 1.28 -17.51
CA ALA A 153 -8.14 2.06 -18.67
C ALA A 153 -7.16 1.92 -19.85
N THR A 154 -6.95 0.70 -20.35
CA THR A 154 -5.96 0.40 -21.40
C THR A 154 -6.17 1.18 -22.69
N HIS A 155 -7.42 1.51 -23.04
CA HIS A 155 -7.78 2.35 -24.18
C HIS A 155 -7.27 3.81 -24.08
N ARG A 156 -6.82 4.25 -22.90
CA ARG A 156 -6.25 5.59 -22.65
C ARG A 156 -4.74 5.58 -22.54
N ARG A 157 -4.11 4.40 -22.57
CA ARG A 157 -2.68 4.26 -22.34
C ARG A 157 -1.91 4.56 -23.62
N GLY A 158 -1.14 5.65 -23.61
CA GLY A 158 -0.15 5.94 -24.64
C GLY A 158 1.11 5.08 -24.53
N ALA A 159 1.93 5.07 -25.57
CA ALA A 159 3.23 4.39 -25.56
C ALA A 159 4.14 5.00 -24.47
N GLY A 160 4.58 4.18 -23.51
CA GLY A 160 5.43 4.61 -22.40
C GLY A 160 4.71 5.29 -21.24
N GLU A 161 3.38 5.50 -21.32
CA GLU A 161 2.63 6.04 -20.19
C GLU A 161 2.43 4.99 -19.09
N LEU A 162 2.71 5.39 -17.85
CA LEU A 162 2.63 4.57 -16.66
C LEU A 162 1.77 5.27 -15.59
N ASP A 163 1.01 4.49 -14.82
CA ASP A 163 0.52 4.95 -13.53
C ASP A 163 1.71 5.21 -12.58
N GLU A 164 1.54 6.09 -11.60
CA GLU A 164 2.60 6.41 -10.63
C GLU A 164 3.15 5.14 -9.97
N GLU A 165 2.26 4.20 -9.63
CA GLU A 165 2.62 2.96 -8.95
C GLU A 165 3.39 1.96 -9.85
N GLU A 166 3.36 2.12 -11.17
CA GLU A 166 4.05 1.21 -12.09
C GLU A 166 5.55 1.55 -12.24
N SER A 167 5.95 2.78 -11.90
CA SER A 167 7.34 3.26 -12.00
C SER A 167 8.21 2.77 -10.85
N ASP A 168 9.51 2.64 -11.09
CA ASP A 168 10.52 2.35 -10.05
C ASP A 168 10.77 3.55 -9.13
N GLU A 169 10.53 4.78 -9.61
CA GLU A 169 10.55 5.97 -8.77
C GLU A 169 9.54 5.90 -7.63
N PHE A 170 8.51 5.06 -7.75
CA PHE A 170 7.52 4.84 -6.70
C PHE A 170 8.12 4.21 -5.45
N ASP A 171 9.22 3.46 -5.59
CA ASP A 171 9.94 2.83 -4.49
C ASP A 171 11.13 3.67 -4.01
N ASP A 172 11.60 4.65 -4.78
CA ASP A 172 12.79 5.43 -4.44
C ASP A 172 12.50 6.63 -3.51
N VAL A 173 13.05 6.60 -2.30
CA VAL A 173 12.92 7.69 -1.32
C VAL A 173 13.50 9.01 -1.87
N SER A 174 14.63 8.95 -2.57
CA SER A 174 15.29 10.16 -3.10
C SER A 174 14.44 10.86 -4.16
N SER A 175 13.67 10.11 -4.94
CA SER A 175 12.70 10.66 -5.88
C SER A 175 11.57 11.44 -5.18
N PHE A 176 11.07 10.96 -4.04
CA PHE A 176 10.11 11.71 -3.23
C PHE A 176 10.72 12.96 -2.60
N GLU A 177 11.97 12.90 -2.12
CA GLU A 177 12.65 14.08 -1.60
C GLU A 177 12.85 15.15 -2.69
N ARG A 178 13.26 14.75 -3.90
CA ARG A 178 13.39 15.67 -5.04
C ARG A 178 12.06 16.33 -5.37
N LYS A 179 10.97 15.56 -5.40
CA LYS A 179 9.60 16.08 -5.62
C LYS A 179 9.20 17.08 -4.53
N ALA A 180 9.48 16.78 -3.25
CA ALA A 180 9.20 17.68 -2.14
C ALA A 180 10.01 18.99 -2.23
N ARG A 181 11.32 18.92 -2.52
CA ARG A 181 12.17 20.12 -2.72
C ARG A 181 11.68 20.97 -3.88
N ALA A 182 11.33 20.36 -5.02
CA ALA A 182 10.80 21.07 -6.17
C ALA A 182 9.46 21.76 -5.87
N SER A 183 8.56 21.11 -5.11
CA SER A 183 7.29 21.69 -4.70
C SER A 183 7.48 22.92 -3.81
N LEU A 184 8.40 22.86 -2.85
CA LEU A 184 8.71 24.00 -1.97
C LEU A 184 9.30 25.18 -2.76
N MET A 185 10.24 24.92 -3.68
CA MET A 185 10.79 25.98 -4.55
C MET A 185 9.72 26.63 -5.42
N ALA A 186 8.80 25.83 -5.97
CA ALA A 186 7.69 26.34 -6.79
C ALA A 186 6.75 27.23 -5.97
N GLU A 187 6.44 26.86 -4.72
CA GLU A 187 5.60 27.65 -3.82
C GLU A 187 6.28 28.97 -3.42
N GLN A 188 7.58 28.93 -3.11
CA GLN A 188 8.38 30.14 -2.82
C GLN A 188 8.42 31.09 -4.02
N LEU A 189 8.67 30.55 -5.23
CA LEU A 189 8.69 31.34 -6.45
C LEU A 189 7.32 31.96 -6.74
N LYS A 190 6.23 31.22 -6.54
CA LYS A 190 4.87 31.73 -6.68
C LYS A 190 4.60 32.90 -5.73
N GLY A 191 4.94 32.75 -4.46
CA GLY A 191 4.79 33.82 -3.47
C GLY A 191 5.63 35.06 -3.82
N TYR A 192 6.86 34.86 -4.31
CA TYR A 192 7.70 35.96 -4.79
C TYR A 192 7.08 36.71 -5.98
N VAL A 193 6.62 35.98 -7.00
CA VAL A 193 5.95 36.58 -8.16
C VAL A 193 4.68 37.34 -7.74
N GLU A 194 3.86 36.78 -6.87
CA GLU A 194 2.66 37.45 -6.34
C GLU A 194 3.03 38.75 -5.61
N SER A 195 4.09 38.75 -4.80
CA SER A 195 4.57 39.97 -4.13
C SER A 195 5.06 41.06 -5.10
N MET A 196 5.68 40.68 -6.23
CA MET A 196 6.11 41.62 -7.28
C MET A 196 4.91 42.22 -8.04
N THR A 197 3.87 41.43 -8.27
CA THR A 197 2.64 41.92 -8.93
C THR A 197 1.86 42.89 -8.05
N LEU A 198 1.82 42.68 -6.72
CA LEU A 198 1.18 43.59 -5.77
C LEU A 198 1.93 44.92 -5.63
N THR A 199 3.27 44.88 -5.62
CA THR A 199 4.10 46.10 -5.54
C THR A 199 4.06 46.95 -6.81
N SER A 200 3.84 46.35 -7.98
CA SER A 200 3.65 47.09 -9.24
C SER A 200 2.25 47.71 -9.39
N SER A 201 1.21 47.13 -8.76
CA SER A 201 -0.13 47.74 -8.70
C SER A 201 -0.25 48.92 -7.70
N SER A 202 0.60 48.99 -6.67
CA SER A 202 0.59 50.11 -5.70
C SER A 202 1.30 51.38 -6.17
N GLN A 203 1.90 51.41 -7.37
CA GLN A 203 2.51 52.62 -7.94
C GLN A 203 1.58 53.42 -8.88
N ARG A 204 0.29 53.10 -8.91
CA ARG A 204 -0.74 53.96 -9.53
C ARG A 204 -1.88 54.19 -8.54
N VAL A 205 -1.73 55.20 -7.68
CA VAL A 205 -2.70 56.29 -7.39
C VAL A 205 -2.16 57.04 -6.17
N ASP A 206 -2.05 58.35 -6.35
CA ASP A 206 -1.54 59.35 -5.43
C ASP A 206 -2.59 59.76 -4.37
N SER A 207 -2.04 60.25 -3.25
CA SER A 207 -2.57 61.25 -2.28
C SER A 207 -3.97 61.11 -1.65
N GLY A 208 -3.99 60.82 -0.33
CA GLY A 208 -5.16 61.01 0.54
C GLY A 208 -4.90 60.71 2.03
N HIS A 209 -4.92 61.75 2.87
CA HIS A 209 -4.55 61.83 4.29
C HIS A 209 -5.33 60.95 5.33
N SER A 210 -4.56 60.39 6.29
CA SER A 210 -4.75 60.36 7.76
C SER A 210 -5.82 59.47 8.48
N PRO A 211 -5.62 59.17 9.80
CA PRO A 211 -5.66 57.79 10.31
C PRO A 211 -6.77 57.50 11.34
N THR A 212 -7.06 56.22 11.59
CA THR A 212 -7.70 55.76 12.84
C THR A 212 -7.27 54.35 13.23
N SER A 213 -6.99 54.20 14.52
CA SER A 213 -6.67 53.01 15.29
C SER A 213 -7.85 52.02 15.42
N HIS A 214 -7.56 50.72 15.58
CA HIS A 214 -7.84 49.94 16.80
C HIS A 214 -7.89 48.40 16.62
N HIS A 215 -7.30 47.73 17.62
CA HIS A 215 -7.57 46.40 18.17
C HIS A 215 -7.07 45.14 17.45
N SER A 216 -5.92 44.69 17.95
CA SER A 216 -5.51 43.28 18.03
C SER A 216 -6.47 42.48 18.92
N ARG A 217 -6.98 41.36 18.41
CA ARG A 217 -7.70 40.36 19.20
C ARG A 217 -7.03 39.01 19.00
N ALA A 218 -6.19 38.65 19.97
CA ALA A 218 -5.63 37.31 20.09
C ALA A 218 -6.74 36.36 20.56
N ALA A 219 -7.08 35.37 19.73
CA ALA A 219 -7.92 34.25 20.12
C ALA A 219 -7.03 33.20 20.78
N SER A 220 -7.09 33.13 22.10
CA SER A 220 -6.60 31.99 22.89
C SER A 220 -7.68 30.91 22.84
N GLU A 221 -7.47 29.87 22.02
CA GLU A 221 -8.26 28.64 22.10
C GLU A 221 -7.57 27.66 23.06
N SER A 222 -8.22 27.39 24.19
CA SER A 222 -7.83 26.34 25.12
C SER A 222 -8.11 24.97 24.50
N VAL A 223 -7.06 24.30 24.03
CA VAL A 223 -7.12 22.93 23.56
C VAL A 223 -7.39 22.00 24.75
N GLY A 224 -8.60 21.45 24.82
CA GLY A 224 -8.94 20.39 25.78
C GLY A 224 -8.04 19.16 25.60
N LYS A 225 -7.65 18.52 26.71
CA LYS A 225 -6.79 17.33 26.75
C LYS A 225 -7.31 16.25 25.78
N ARG A 226 -6.54 15.96 24.73
CA ARG A 226 -6.81 14.85 23.81
C ARG A 226 -6.51 13.52 24.52
N ASP A 227 -7.45 12.59 24.45
CA ASP A 227 -7.20 11.19 24.83
C ASP A 227 -6.13 10.62 23.89
N LEU A 228 -4.98 10.23 24.46
CA LEU A 228 -3.82 9.73 23.72
C LEU A 228 -3.88 8.22 23.46
N ARG A 229 -5.02 7.58 23.75
CA ARG A 229 -5.19 6.15 23.48
C ARG A 229 -5.16 5.88 21.97
N PRO A 230 -4.42 4.85 21.51
CA PRO A 230 -4.46 4.41 20.12
C PRO A 230 -5.89 4.07 19.70
N VAL A 231 -6.29 4.50 18.50
CA VAL A 231 -7.63 4.30 17.90
C VAL A 231 -8.00 2.81 17.69
N PHE A 232 -7.08 1.88 17.97
CA PHE A 232 -7.24 0.44 17.75
C PHE A 232 -6.92 -0.41 19.00
N SER A 233 -7.28 0.04 20.20
CA SER A 233 -7.08 -0.76 21.42
C SER A 233 -7.81 -2.11 21.39
N CYS A 234 -8.89 -2.23 20.62
CA CYS A 234 -9.66 -3.46 20.46
C CYS A 234 -8.90 -4.64 19.82
N TYR A 235 -7.70 -4.43 19.27
CA TYR A 235 -6.87 -5.50 18.70
C TYR A 235 -5.82 -6.07 19.67
N TYR A 236 -5.62 -5.46 20.85
CA TYR A 236 -4.55 -5.85 21.79
C TYR A 236 -5.04 -6.18 23.20
N ASP A 237 -6.36 -6.12 23.46
CA ASP A 237 -6.93 -6.60 24.71
C ASP A 237 -6.98 -8.14 24.69
N VAL A 238 -5.83 -8.75 24.98
CA VAL A 238 -5.77 -10.15 25.40
C VAL A 238 -6.26 -10.19 26.83
N THR A 239 -7.54 -10.48 27.02
CA THR A 239 -8.07 -10.88 28.32
C THR A 239 -7.40 -12.20 28.70
N ALA A 240 -6.38 -12.12 29.56
CA ALA A 240 -5.95 -13.26 30.34
C ALA A 240 -7.05 -13.55 31.37
N SER A 241 -7.73 -14.68 31.21
CA SER A 241 -8.56 -15.33 32.22
C SER A 241 -8.31 -16.82 32.13
#